data_AF-A0A167KB69-F1
#
_entry.id   AF-A0A167KB69-F1
#
_cell.length_a   1.000
_cell.length_b   1.000
_cell.length_c   1.000
_cell.angle_alpha   90.00
_cell.angle_beta   90.00
_cell.angle_gamma   90.00
#
_symmetry.space_group_name_H-M   'P 1'
#
loop_
_entity.id
_entity.type
_entity.pdbx_description
1 polymer ?
#
loop_
_entity_poly.entity_id
_entity_poly.type
_entity_poly.pdbx_seq_one_letter_code
_entity_poly.pdbx_strand_id
1 'polypeptide(L)'
;MKLYLKSIAKQLNNFSLSLDKTSILIDKPWALIDEELEMQKLIFKKNKELILSKNGKVQVGKWDYFPEAKSLLIDRNSDKILCNEAFIDKGVMILKLDGTENRFFTLANENIVPDLDAYRYLKELRSQKLKIKEAELIDGRIIEIQRENEYSEPELGNPVTVEAETIEDGKYQLTKKENYYEIRKGRIFKILTEKKYTNSDGKEIYIQQQDNWKIKNGDYVYILGNPVETSIINFSNSKNLVVREGKVVRLERKNPFTRWLSKFWKQTWGYYYE
;
A
#
# COMPACT_ATOMS: atom_id res chain seq x y z
N MET A 1 -4.87 -11.53 -10.69
CA MET A 1 -4.97 -10.42 -11.67
C MET A 1 -6.30 -9.65 -11.60
N LYS A 2 -7.49 -10.27 -11.74
CA LYS A 2 -8.78 -9.53 -11.74
C LYS A 2 -9.05 -8.73 -10.45
N LEU A 3 -8.78 -9.31 -9.27
CA LEU A 3 -8.93 -8.62 -7.98
C LEU A 3 -7.95 -7.43 -7.86
N TYR A 4 -6.69 -7.64 -8.23
CA TYR A 4 -5.67 -6.59 -8.28
C TYR A 4 -6.05 -5.41 -9.19
N LEU A 5 -6.58 -5.68 -10.39
CA LEU A 5 -7.00 -4.60 -11.29
C LEU A 5 -8.17 -3.78 -10.70
N LYS A 6 -9.11 -4.46 -10.02
CA LYS A 6 -10.21 -3.81 -9.29
C LYS A 6 -9.68 -2.93 -8.15
N SER A 7 -8.72 -3.41 -7.37
CA SER A 7 -8.16 -2.65 -6.24
C SER A 7 -7.35 -1.45 -6.72
N ILE A 8 -6.54 -1.60 -7.78
CA ILE A 8 -5.85 -0.48 -8.41
C ILE A 8 -6.84 0.55 -8.95
N ALA A 9 -7.87 0.13 -9.70
CA ALA A 9 -8.87 1.05 -10.25
C ALA A 9 -9.50 1.90 -9.15
N LYS A 10 -9.86 1.27 -8.02
CA LYS A 10 -10.42 1.98 -6.86
C LYS A 10 -9.43 2.99 -6.25
N GLN A 11 -8.16 2.61 -6.11
CA GLN A 11 -7.14 3.50 -5.53
C GLN A 11 -6.77 4.65 -6.48
N LEU A 12 -6.77 4.38 -7.79
CA LEU A 12 -6.44 5.37 -8.81
C LEU A 12 -7.63 6.23 -9.26
N ASN A 13 -8.85 5.94 -8.79
CA ASN A 13 -10.06 6.63 -9.21
C ASN A 13 -9.97 8.16 -9.10
N ASN A 14 -9.32 8.67 -8.05
CA ASN A 14 -9.12 10.12 -7.86
C ASN A 14 -8.18 10.77 -8.91
N PHE A 15 -7.41 9.96 -9.63
CA PHE A 15 -6.53 10.38 -10.72
C PHE A 15 -7.10 10.03 -12.09
N SER A 16 -8.28 9.40 -12.14
CA SER A 16 -8.94 9.04 -13.39
C SER A 16 -9.26 10.30 -14.18
N LEU A 17 -8.96 10.25 -15.47
CA LEU A 17 -9.54 11.16 -16.44
C LEU A 17 -11.02 10.80 -16.67
N SER A 18 -11.72 11.66 -17.40
CA SER A 18 -13.11 11.43 -17.82
C SER A 18 -13.16 11.38 -19.35
N LEU A 19 -13.97 10.48 -19.92
CA LEU A 19 -14.22 10.41 -21.35
C LEU A 19 -15.09 11.56 -21.87
N ASP A 20 -15.62 12.43 -20.98
CA ASP A 20 -16.18 13.74 -21.37
C ASP A 20 -15.16 14.50 -22.24
N LYS A 21 -13.87 14.32 -21.94
CA LYS A 21 -12.77 14.70 -22.83
C LYS A 21 -12.60 13.64 -23.90
N THR A 22 -13.56 13.55 -24.83
CA THR A 22 -13.63 12.52 -25.88
C THR A 22 -12.34 12.37 -26.70
N SER A 23 -11.50 13.40 -26.77
CA SER A 23 -10.14 13.34 -27.34
C SER A 23 -9.23 12.29 -26.70
N ILE A 24 -9.51 11.85 -25.47
CA ILE A 24 -8.81 10.75 -24.81
C ILE A 24 -9.10 9.42 -25.51
N LEU A 25 -10.33 9.22 -25.99
CA LEU A 25 -10.82 7.99 -26.58
C LEU A 25 -10.60 7.94 -28.10
N ILE A 26 -10.89 9.06 -28.77
CA ILE A 26 -11.06 9.13 -30.22
C ILE A 26 -9.75 8.87 -30.98
N ASP A 27 -9.88 8.13 -32.10
CA ASP A 27 -8.84 7.84 -33.08
C ASP A 27 -7.56 7.20 -32.49
N LYS A 28 -7.71 6.48 -31.37
CA LYS A 28 -6.63 5.72 -30.74
C LYS A 28 -6.87 4.21 -30.85
N PRO A 29 -5.80 3.41 -31.00
CA PRO A 29 -5.86 1.95 -31.04
C PRO A 29 -5.97 1.39 -29.63
N TRP A 30 -7.20 1.21 -29.14
CA TRP A 30 -7.45 0.57 -27.85
C TRP A 30 -7.52 -0.94 -28.03
N ALA A 31 -6.55 -1.66 -27.48
CA ALA A 31 -6.47 -3.10 -27.62
C ALA A 31 -6.75 -3.81 -26.30
N LEU A 32 -7.35 -5.00 -26.40
CA LEU A 32 -7.50 -5.94 -25.29
C LEU A 32 -7.14 -7.34 -25.76
N ILE A 33 -6.65 -8.16 -24.83
CA ILE A 33 -6.46 -9.60 -25.04
C ILE A 33 -7.75 -10.28 -24.55
N ASP A 34 -8.42 -10.99 -25.43
CA ASP A 34 -9.66 -11.69 -25.10
C ASP A 34 -9.41 -13.04 -24.42
N GLU A 35 -10.48 -13.79 -24.16
CA GLU A 35 -10.41 -15.10 -23.49
C GLU A 35 -9.68 -16.16 -24.32
N GLU A 36 -9.58 -15.95 -25.64
CA GLU A 36 -8.90 -16.84 -26.59
C GLU A 36 -7.42 -16.46 -26.76
N LEU A 37 -6.92 -15.51 -25.95
CA LEU A 37 -5.59 -14.90 -26.05
C LEU A 37 -5.37 -14.16 -27.38
N GLU A 38 -6.45 -13.77 -28.04
CA GLU A 38 -6.39 -13.03 -29.29
C GLU A 38 -6.54 -11.52 -29.04
N MET A 39 -5.81 -10.75 -29.83
CA MET A 39 -5.82 -9.30 -29.74
C MET A 39 -7.04 -8.74 -30.47
N GLN A 40 -7.87 -7.99 -29.75
CA GLN A 40 -8.97 -7.22 -30.32
C GLN A 40 -8.65 -5.73 -30.21
N LYS A 41 -8.72 -5.01 -31.33
CA LYS A 41 -8.53 -3.55 -31.38
C LYS A 41 -9.86 -2.85 -31.59
N LEU A 42 -10.06 -1.77 -30.84
CA LEU A 42 -11.18 -0.87 -30.88
C LEU A 42 -10.67 0.53 -31.23
N ILE A 43 -11.19 1.12 -32.31
CA ILE A 43 -10.91 2.51 -32.69
C ILE A 43 -12.22 3.27 -32.73
N PHE A 44 -12.36 4.21 -31.81
CA PHE A 44 -13.54 5.05 -31.64
C PHE A 44 -13.42 6.28 -32.55
N LYS A 45 -14.26 6.40 -33.56
CA LYS A 45 -14.23 7.52 -34.51
C LYS A 45 -15.08 8.71 -34.05
N LYS A 46 -14.71 9.92 -34.48
CA LYS A 46 -15.44 11.16 -34.19
C LYS A 46 -16.91 11.12 -34.63
N ASN A 47 -17.20 10.45 -35.74
CA ASN A 47 -18.53 10.27 -36.31
C ASN A 47 -19.34 9.16 -35.62
N LYS A 48 -18.94 8.70 -34.43
CA LYS A 48 -19.60 7.64 -33.65
C LYS A 48 -19.51 6.23 -34.25
N GLU A 49 -18.70 6.04 -35.28
CA GLU A 49 -18.34 4.70 -35.76
C GLU A 49 -17.32 4.05 -34.82
N LEU A 50 -17.48 2.74 -34.60
CA LEU A 50 -16.52 1.92 -33.88
C LEU A 50 -15.91 0.93 -34.85
N ILE A 51 -14.59 1.01 -35.05
CA ILE A 51 -13.86 0.01 -35.82
C ILE A 51 -13.38 -1.07 -34.86
N LEU A 52 -13.81 -2.30 -35.08
CA LEU A 52 -13.37 -3.50 -34.39
C LEU A 52 -12.45 -4.27 -35.33
N SER A 53 -11.25 -4.61 -34.88
CA SER A 53 -10.32 -5.45 -35.64
C SER A 53 -9.83 -6.62 -34.80
N LYS A 54 -9.99 -7.83 -35.31
CA LYS A 54 -9.50 -9.07 -34.68
C LYS A 54 -8.86 -9.92 -35.78
N ASN A 55 -7.58 -10.26 -35.62
CA ASN A 55 -6.82 -11.06 -36.61
C ASN A 55 -6.93 -10.53 -38.05
N GLY A 56 -6.90 -9.20 -38.23
CA GLY A 56 -7.00 -8.55 -39.55
C GLY A 56 -8.41 -8.48 -40.13
N LYS A 57 -9.42 -9.11 -39.51
CA LYS A 57 -10.83 -8.97 -39.90
C LYS A 57 -11.40 -7.72 -39.24
N VAL A 58 -12.02 -6.86 -40.06
CA VAL A 58 -12.59 -5.58 -39.61
C VAL A 58 -14.11 -5.64 -39.62
N GLN A 59 -14.70 -5.12 -38.56
CA GLN A 59 -16.13 -4.89 -38.42
C GLN A 59 -16.38 -3.45 -37.98
N VAL A 60 -17.42 -2.82 -38.53
CA VAL A 60 -17.81 -1.45 -38.18
C VAL A 60 -19.10 -1.49 -37.39
N GLY A 61 -19.03 -1.10 -36.13
CA GLY A 61 -20.15 -0.90 -35.22
C GLY A 61 -20.36 0.59 -34.89
N LYS A 62 -20.99 0.86 -33.75
CA LYS A 62 -21.20 2.22 -33.25
C LYS A 62 -20.77 2.34 -31.81
N TRP A 63 -20.51 3.57 -31.38
CA TRP A 63 -20.31 3.88 -29.97
C TRP A 63 -20.96 5.20 -29.61
N ASP A 64 -21.34 5.35 -28.36
CA ASP A 64 -21.70 6.64 -27.81
C ASP A 64 -21.27 6.73 -26.36
N TYR A 65 -21.10 7.95 -25.86
CA TYR A 65 -20.70 8.19 -24.49
C TYR A 65 -21.70 9.13 -23.84
N PHE A 66 -22.16 8.75 -22.65
CA PHE A 66 -23.15 9.46 -21.83
C PHE A 66 -22.45 10.06 -20.60
N PRO A 67 -22.08 11.35 -20.65
CA PRO A 67 -21.38 12.04 -19.56
C PRO A 67 -22.05 11.93 -18.20
N GLU A 68 -23.38 12.11 -18.17
CA GLU A 68 -24.17 12.14 -16.94
C GLU A 68 -24.17 10.78 -16.23
N ALA A 69 -24.08 9.69 -17.00
CA ALA A 69 -23.99 8.34 -16.49
C ALA A 69 -22.54 7.85 -16.33
N LYS A 70 -21.56 8.58 -16.88
CA LYS A 70 -20.17 8.14 -17.07
C LYS A 70 -20.10 6.75 -17.72
N SER A 71 -20.90 6.59 -18.78
CA SER A 71 -21.10 5.30 -19.43
C SER A 71 -20.79 5.38 -20.92
N LEU A 72 -20.05 4.39 -21.40
CA LEU A 72 -19.74 4.15 -22.80
C LEU A 72 -20.64 3.04 -23.34
N LEU A 73 -21.47 3.37 -24.33
CA LEU A 73 -22.21 2.42 -25.14
C LEU A 73 -21.32 1.90 -26.26
N ILE A 74 -21.21 0.59 -26.37
CA ILE A 74 -20.47 -0.10 -27.42
C ILE A 74 -21.44 -1.01 -28.15
N ASP A 75 -21.71 -0.71 -29.41
CA ASP A 75 -22.53 -1.51 -30.32
C ASP A 75 -21.62 -2.21 -31.31
N ARG A 76 -21.48 -3.52 -31.17
CA ARG A 76 -20.62 -4.37 -32.00
C ARG A 76 -21.39 -5.02 -33.14
N ASN A 77 -22.64 -4.64 -33.40
CA ASN A 77 -23.63 -5.30 -34.25
C ASN A 77 -24.01 -6.74 -33.82
N SER A 78 -23.11 -7.51 -33.22
CA SER A 78 -23.41 -8.81 -32.60
C SER A 78 -24.08 -8.64 -31.24
N ASP A 79 -23.60 -7.68 -30.45
CA ASP A 79 -24.15 -7.31 -29.15
C ASP A 79 -24.04 -5.79 -28.91
N LYS A 80 -24.76 -5.33 -27.88
CA LYS A 80 -24.63 -3.97 -27.36
C LYS A 80 -24.37 -4.05 -25.87
N ILE A 81 -23.31 -3.39 -25.43
CA ILE A 81 -22.93 -3.35 -24.03
C ILE A 81 -22.83 -1.90 -23.56
N LEU A 82 -23.31 -1.65 -22.36
CA LEU A 82 -23.11 -0.40 -21.66
C LEU A 82 -22.05 -0.63 -20.59
N CYS A 83 -21.02 0.22 -20.57
CA CYS A 83 -19.92 0.10 -19.62
C CYS A 83 -19.69 1.40 -18.89
N ASN A 84 -19.56 1.33 -17.57
CA ASN A 84 -19.24 2.47 -16.73
C ASN A 84 -17.72 2.66 -16.62
N GLU A 85 -17.29 3.92 -16.53
CA GLU A 85 -15.89 4.25 -16.24
C GLU A 85 -15.49 3.69 -14.87
N ALA A 86 -14.50 2.79 -14.84
CA ALA A 86 -13.88 2.35 -13.58
C ALA A 86 -12.53 3.06 -13.36
N PHE A 87 -11.76 3.26 -14.42
CA PHE A 87 -10.54 4.06 -14.42
C PHE A 87 -10.14 4.41 -15.85
N ILE A 88 -9.77 5.66 -16.12
CA ILE A 88 -9.35 6.14 -17.43
C ILE A 88 -8.05 6.93 -17.29
N ASP A 89 -7.05 6.61 -18.11
CA ASP A 89 -5.91 7.46 -18.40
C ASP A 89 -5.56 7.35 -19.89
N LYS A 90 -4.54 8.08 -20.35
CA LYS A 90 -4.05 8.06 -21.73
C LYS A 90 -3.61 6.67 -22.17
N GLY A 91 -2.98 5.90 -21.28
CA GLY A 91 -2.43 4.58 -21.58
C GLY A 91 -3.38 3.41 -21.38
N VAL A 92 -4.20 3.43 -20.32
CA VAL A 92 -5.08 2.31 -19.95
C VAL A 92 -6.48 2.80 -19.62
N MET A 93 -7.46 2.01 -20.03
CA MET A 93 -8.88 2.19 -19.76
C MET A 93 -9.44 0.93 -19.12
N ILE A 94 -10.07 1.08 -17.95
CA ILE A 94 -10.82 0.02 -17.28
C ILE A 94 -12.28 0.41 -17.31
N LEU A 95 -13.07 -0.43 -17.97
CA LEU A 95 -14.51 -0.30 -18.12
C LEU A 95 -15.19 -1.41 -17.33
N LYS A 96 -16.24 -1.09 -16.57
CA LYS A 96 -17.05 -2.09 -15.87
C LYS A 96 -18.37 -2.28 -16.61
N LEU A 97 -18.74 -3.51 -16.91
CA LEU A 97 -20.06 -3.78 -17.50
C LEU A 97 -21.15 -3.29 -16.55
N ASP A 98 -22.08 -2.49 -17.07
CA ASP A 98 -23.17 -1.92 -16.28
C ASP A 98 -24.03 -3.02 -15.63
N GLY A 99 -24.55 -2.75 -14.43
CA GLY A 99 -25.31 -3.71 -13.65
C GLY A 99 -24.51 -4.89 -13.07
N THR A 100 -23.19 -4.93 -13.23
CA THR A 100 -22.33 -5.99 -12.67
C THR A 100 -21.33 -5.49 -11.64
N GLU A 101 -20.92 -6.38 -10.73
CA GLU A 101 -19.91 -6.04 -9.71
C GLU A 101 -18.48 -6.33 -10.15
N ASN A 102 -18.28 -7.37 -10.98
CA ASN A 102 -16.96 -7.97 -11.20
C ASN A 102 -16.61 -8.21 -12.68
N ARG A 103 -17.39 -7.72 -13.64
CA ARG A 103 -17.06 -7.82 -15.07
C ARG A 103 -16.38 -6.54 -15.53
N PHE A 104 -15.07 -6.59 -15.65
CA PHE A 104 -14.23 -5.48 -16.11
C PHE A 104 -13.57 -5.82 -17.45
N PHE A 105 -13.45 -4.82 -18.32
CA PHE A 105 -12.66 -4.84 -19.54
C PHE A 105 -11.49 -3.89 -19.37
N THR A 106 -10.29 -4.36 -19.64
CA THR A 106 -9.08 -3.55 -19.60
C THR A 106 -8.58 -3.38 -21.03
N LEU A 107 -8.54 -2.13 -21.49
CA LEU A 107 -8.01 -1.76 -22.79
C LEU A 107 -6.72 -0.96 -22.61
N ALA A 108 -5.71 -1.29 -23.40
CA ALA A 108 -4.45 -0.56 -23.47
C ALA A 108 -4.39 0.19 -24.80
N ASN A 109 -3.97 1.45 -24.75
CA ASN A 109 -3.72 2.25 -25.95
C ASN A 109 -2.34 1.89 -26.49
N GLU A 110 -2.28 1.21 -27.64
CA GLU A 110 -1.02 0.72 -28.24
C GLU A 110 0.01 1.83 -28.48
N ASN A 111 -0.43 3.07 -28.68
CA ASN A 111 0.48 4.19 -28.89
C ASN A 111 1.27 4.57 -27.62
N ILE A 112 0.80 4.15 -26.44
CA ILE A 112 1.38 4.48 -25.13
C ILE A 112 1.87 3.23 -24.40
N VAL A 113 1.20 2.10 -24.59
CA VAL A 113 1.54 0.79 -24.02
C VAL A 113 1.68 -0.21 -25.16
N PRO A 114 2.81 -0.21 -25.90
CA PRO A 114 2.96 -1.01 -27.13
C PRO A 114 3.01 -2.52 -26.89
N ASP A 115 3.43 -2.94 -25.69
CA ASP A 115 3.46 -4.34 -25.24
C ASP A 115 2.10 -4.83 -24.73
N LEU A 116 1.09 -3.95 -24.67
CA LEU A 116 -0.24 -4.20 -24.12
C LEU A 116 -0.25 -4.66 -22.65
N ASP A 117 0.85 -4.51 -21.93
CA ASP A 117 0.95 -4.89 -20.51
C ASP A 117 0.32 -3.80 -19.63
N ALA A 118 -1.01 -3.81 -19.62
CA ALA A 118 -1.80 -2.91 -18.79
C ALA A 118 -1.52 -3.11 -17.30
N TYR A 119 -1.15 -4.32 -16.86
CA TYR A 119 -0.85 -4.61 -15.47
C TYR A 119 0.41 -3.88 -15.03
N ARG A 120 1.51 -4.02 -15.79
CA ARG A 120 2.77 -3.31 -15.53
C ARG A 120 2.57 -1.80 -15.55
N TYR A 121 1.89 -1.28 -16.57
CA TYR A 121 1.60 0.15 -16.69
C TYR A 121 0.84 0.68 -15.47
N LEU A 122 -0.22 0.00 -15.06
CA LEU A 122 -1.03 0.40 -13.90
C LEU A 122 -0.26 0.28 -12.58
N LYS A 123 0.61 -0.73 -12.42
CA LYS A 123 1.48 -0.86 -11.25
C LYS A 123 2.44 0.33 -11.15
N GLU A 124 3.10 0.69 -12.24
CA GLU A 124 4.00 1.85 -12.32
C GLU A 124 3.27 3.16 -12.04
N LEU A 125 2.13 3.37 -12.69
CA LEU A 125 1.30 4.56 -12.50
C LEU A 125 0.85 4.69 -11.04
N ARG A 126 0.39 3.59 -10.43
CA ARG A 126 0.01 3.55 -9.01
C ARG A 126 1.18 3.89 -8.11
N SER A 127 2.35 3.31 -8.36
CA SER A 127 3.55 3.58 -7.58
C SER A 127 3.91 5.07 -7.59
N GLN A 128 3.86 5.70 -8.77
CA GLN A 128 4.11 7.13 -8.95
C GLN A 128 3.06 8.01 -8.27
N LYS A 129 1.77 7.78 -8.54
CA LYS A 129 0.68 8.62 -8.02
C LYS A 129 0.52 8.55 -6.51
N LEU A 130 0.76 7.36 -5.92
CA LEU A 130 0.63 7.11 -4.49
C LEU A 130 1.97 7.12 -3.75
N LYS A 131 3.07 7.45 -4.44
CA LYS A 131 4.43 7.58 -3.89
C LYS A 131 4.87 6.34 -3.10
N ILE A 132 4.58 5.17 -3.68
CA ILE A 132 4.75 3.89 -2.99
C ILE A 132 6.24 3.61 -2.79
N LYS A 133 6.59 3.20 -1.57
CA LYS A 133 7.86 2.55 -1.27
C LYS A 133 7.59 1.06 -1.06
N GLU A 134 8.24 0.23 -1.85
CA GLU A 134 8.23 -1.22 -1.66
C GLU A 134 9.26 -1.61 -0.59
N ALA A 135 8.90 -2.54 0.28
CA ALA A 135 9.80 -3.19 1.23
C ALA A 135 9.52 -4.69 1.28
N GLU A 136 10.58 -5.48 1.28
CA GLU A 136 10.47 -6.94 1.33
C GLU A 136 10.40 -7.41 2.78
N LEU A 137 9.49 -8.37 3.03
CA LEU A 137 9.36 -9.08 4.28
C LEU A 137 10.22 -10.34 4.28
N ILE A 138 10.54 -10.84 5.47
CA ILE A 138 11.30 -12.10 5.63
C ILE A 138 10.62 -13.33 5.02
N ASP A 139 9.31 -13.27 4.78
CA ASP A 139 8.53 -14.34 4.16
C ASP A 139 8.43 -14.21 2.62
N GLY A 140 9.14 -13.24 2.03
CA GLY A 140 9.19 -12.98 0.59
C GLY A 140 8.06 -12.11 0.05
N ARG A 141 7.07 -11.72 0.87
CA ARG A 141 6.04 -10.76 0.45
C ARG A 141 6.63 -9.36 0.33
N ILE A 142 6.10 -8.58 -0.60
CA ILE A 142 6.42 -7.17 -0.77
C ILE A 142 5.28 -6.34 -0.18
N ILE A 143 5.58 -5.54 0.84
CA ILE A 143 4.67 -4.52 1.34
C ILE A 143 4.88 -3.21 0.58
N GLU A 144 3.78 -2.51 0.37
CA GLU A 144 3.70 -1.27 -0.38
C GLU A 144 3.25 -0.16 0.56
N ILE A 145 4.13 0.81 0.82
CA ILE A 145 3.88 1.87 1.81
C ILE A 145 3.61 3.17 1.05
N GLN A 146 2.42 3.74 1.22
CA GLN A 146 2.09 5.05 0.66
C GLN A 146 2.65 6.16 1.52
N ARG A 147 3.36 7.10 0.89
CA ARG A 147 4.11 8.15 1.58
C ARG A 147 3.65 9.55 1.17
N GLU A 148 4.05 10.55 1.94
CA GLU A 148 3.73 11.94 1.63
C GLU A 148 4.46 12.42 0.37
N ASN A 149 5.72 12.03 0.19
CA ASN A 149 6.52 12.34 -1.00
C ASN A 149 7.54 11.23 -1.31
N GLU A 150 8.14 11.28 -2.49
CA GLU A 150 9.04 10.22 -3.00
C GLU A 150 10.32 10.04 -2.17
N TYR A 151 10.71 11.05 -1.39
CA TYR A 151 11.94 11.08 -0.59
C TYR A 151 11.71 10.81 0.90
N SER A 152 10.46 10.95 1.38
CA SER A 152 10.10 10.68 2.78
C SER A 152 10.33 9.22 3.16
N GLU A 153 10.75 8.97 4.39
CA GLU A 153 10.78 7.61 4.93
C GLU A 153 9.36 7.18 5.36
N PRO A 154 9.11 5.87 5.52
CA PRO A 154 7.86 5.40 6.11
C PRO A 154 7.63 6.00 7.50
N GLU A 155 6.41 6.48 7.72
CA GLU A 155 6.00 7.11 8.98
C GLU A 155 4.77 6.44 9.59
N LEU A 156 4.52 6.74 10.87
CA LEU A 156 3.31 6.28 11.55
C LEU A 156 2.06 6.79 10.81
N GLY A 157 1.07 5.91 10.68
CA GLY A 157 -0.18 6.19 9.99
C GLY A 157 -0.14 6.03 8.48
N ASN A 158 1.04 5.86 7.86
CA ASN A 158 1.14 5.58 6.42
C ASN A 158 0.34 4.32 6.05
N PRO A 159 -0.50 4.37 4.99
CA PRO A 159 -1.19 3.18 4.48
C PRO A 159 -0.21 2.12 3.99
N VAL A 160 -0.53 0.85 4.26
CA VAL A 160 0.25 -0.31 3.84
C VAL A 160 -0.65 -1.31 3.14
N THR A 161 -0.21 -1.77 1.97
CA THR A 161 -0.88 -2.81 1.19
C THR A 161 0.09 -3.91 0.78
N VAL A 162 -0.44 -5.06 0.37
CA VAL A 162 0.29 -6.10 -0.35
C VAL A 162 -0.52 -6.38 -1.61
N GLU A 163 0.10 -6.33 -2.78
CA GLU A 163 -0.60 -6.46 -4.06
C GLU A 163 -1.83 -5.53 -4.16
N ALA A 164 -1.67 -4.26 -3.79
CA ALA A 164 -2.74 -3.26 -3.74
C ALA A 164 -3.95 -3.63 -2.84
N GLU A 165 -3.87 -4.66 -2.01
CA GLU A 165 -4.90 -5.04 -1.04
C GLU A 165 -4.49 -4.70 0.38
N THR A 166 -5.48 -4.50 1.25
CA THR A 166 -5.23 -4.20 2.67
C THR A 166 -4.57 -5.40 3.33
N ILE A 167 -3.42 -5.17 3.97
CA ILE A 167 -2.72 -6.20 4.74
C ILE A 167 -3.38 -6.37 6.11
N GLU A 168 -3.39 -7.60 6.62
CA GLU A 168 -3.92 -7.94 7.94
C GLU A 168 -3.16 -7.26 9.08
N ASP A 169 -3.83 -7.10 10.23
CA ASP A 169 -3.21 -6.60 11.45
C ASP A 169 -2.14 -7.57 11.93
N GLY A 170 -0.96 -7.05 12.26
CA GLY A 170 0.15 -7.91 12.63
C GLY A 170 1.46 -7.18 12.77
N LYS A 171 2.49 -7.91 13.20
CA LYS A 171 3.86 -7.41 13.26
C LYS A 171 4.69 -8.13 12.20
N TYR A 172 5.23 -7.35 11.28
CA TYR A 172 5.93 -7.83 10.09
C TYR A 172 7.40 -7.45 10.18
N GLN A 173 8.27 -8.42 9.94
CA GLN A 173 9.72 -8.23 9.93
C GLN A 173 10.20 -7.99 8.51
N LEU A 174 11.02 -6.95 8.33
CA LEU A 174 11.65 -6.63 7.05
C LEU A 174 12.88 -7.52 6.82
N THR A 175 13.24 -7.77 5.56
CA THR A 175 14.47 -8.51 5.18
C THR A 175 15.73 -7.86 5.76
N LYS A 176 15.71 -6.54 5.93
CA LYS A 176 16.71 -5.82 6.74
C LYS A 176 16.51 -6.19 8.21
N LYS A 177 17.13 -7.32 8.57
CA LYS A 177 17.17 -7.89 9.93
C LYS A 177 17.34 -6.75 10.92
N GLU A 178 16.50 -6.75 11.96
CA GLU A 178 16.32 -5.70 12.98
C GLU A 178 15.15 -4.74 12.76
N ASN A 179 14.54 -4.60 11.57
CA ASN A 179 13.43 -3.66 11.38
C ASN A 179 12.07 -4.36 11.30
N TYR A 180 11.07 -3.78 11.97
CA TYR A 180 9.71 -4.30 11.99
C TYR A 180 8.69 -3.17 11.82
N TYR A 181 7.58 -3.50 11.17
CA TYR A 181 6.37 -2.70 11.19
C TYR A 181 5.27 -3.45 11.92
N GLU A 182 4.66 -2.80 12.91
CA GLU A 182 3.36 -3.23 13.44
C GLU A 182 2.28 -2.51 12.64
N ILE A 183 1.40 -3.26 11.98
CA ILE A 183 0.32 -2.74 11.15
C ILE A 183 -1.01 -2.95 11.88
N ARG A 184 -1.86 -1.92 11.86
CA ARG A 184 -3.23 -1.98 12.34
C ARG A 184 -4.16 -1.26 11.39
N LYS A 185 -5.27 -1.90 11.01
CA LYS A 185 -6.25 -1.40 10.05
C LYS A 185 -5.60 -0.90 8.76
N GLY A 186 -4.63 -1.66 8.24
CA GLY A 186 -3.89 -1.33 7.02
C GLY A 186 -2.98 -0.10 7.12
N ARG A 187 -2.57 0.31 8.31
CA ARG A 187 -1.67 1.46 8.53
C ARG A 187 -0.52 1.12 9.47
N ILE A 188 0.63 1.75 9.26
CA ILE A 188 1.78 1.63 10.16
C ILE A 188 1.38 2.16 11.54
N PHE A 189 1.32 1.27 12.53
CA PHE A 189 1.05 1.60 13.92
C PHE A 189 2.32 1.78 14.73
N LYS A 190 3.36 0.99 14.45
CA LYS A 190 4.72 1.19 15.01
C LYS A 190 5.78 0.88 13.97
N ILE A 191 6.89 1.62 14.08
CA ILE A 191 8.15 1.31 13.43
C ILE A 191 9.11 0.92 14.54
N LEU A 192 9.73 -0.26 14.42
CA LEU A 192 10.56 -0.81 15.48
C LEU A 192 11.93 -1.20 14.92
N THR A 193 12.97 -0.91 15.70
CA THR A 193 14.31 -1.43 15.47
C THR A 193 14.72 -2.30 16.66
N GLU A 194 15.14 -3.53 16.39
CA GLU A 194 15.63 -4.44 17.42
C GLU A 194 17.07 -4.13 17.78
N LYS A 195 17.31 -3.99 19.08
CA LYS A 195 18.64 -3.80 19.65
C LYS A 195 18.96 -4.89 20.63
N LYS A 196 20.20 -5.35 20.54
CA LYS A 196 20.81 -6.25 21.51
C LYS A 196 21.47 -5.45 22.63
N TYR A 197 21.15 -5.81 23.85
CA TYR A 197 21.79 -5.34 25.07
C TYR A 197 22.35 -6.54 25.83
N THR A 198 23.45 -6.33 26.54
CA THR A 198 24.00 -7.32 27.48
C THR A 198 23.91 -6.74 28.88
N ASN A 199 23.27 -7.47 29.80
CA ASN A 199 23.16 -7.00 31.17
C ASN A 199 24.42 -7.29 31.99
N SER A 200 24.45 -6.83 33.24
CA SER A 200 25.58 -7.04 34.17
C SER A 200 25.89 -8.51 34.45
N ASP A 201 24.93 -9.41 34.20
CA ASP A 201 25.06 -10.85 34.43
C ASP A 201 25.48 -11.60 33.14
N GLY A 202 25.83 -10.87 32.07
CA GLY A 202 26.22 -11.43 30.77
C GLY A 202 25.04 -11.93 29.91
N LYS A 203 23.80 -11.72 30.36
CA LYS A 203 22.59 -12.16 29.66
C LYS A 203 22.21 -11.19 28.55
N GLU A 204 21.89 -11.76 27.38
CA GLU A 204 21.43 -10.99 26.22
C GLU A 204 19.95 -10.65 26.34
N ILE A 205 19.63 -9.38 26.09
CA ILE A 205 18.29 -8.81 26.11
C ILE A 205 18.08 -8.13 24.77
N TYR A 206 17.05 -8.53 24.04
CA TYR A 206 16.68 -7.94 22.78
C TYR A 206 15.48 -7.02 23.00
N ILE A 207 15.57 -5.78 22.55
CA ILE A 207 14.49 -4.81 22.70
C ILE A 207 14.12 -4.28 21.32
N GLN A 208 12.87 -4.46 20.92
CA GLN A 208 12.31 -3.86 19.71
C GLN A 208 11.80 -2.46 20.06
N GLN A 209 12.60 -1.47 19.72
CA GLN A 209 12.45 -0.08 20.14
C GLN A 209 11.73 0.76 19.10
N GLN A 210 10.79 1.59 19.57
CA GLN A 210 10.15 2.62 18.74
C GLN A 210 11.07 3.81 18.47
N ASP A 211 12.12 3.97 19.28
CA ASP A 211 13.13 5.02 19.14
C ASP A 211 14.51 4.37 19.21
N ASN A 212 15.28 4.51 18.12
CA ASN A 212 16.59 3.89 17.99
C ASN A 212 17.55 4.31 19.12
N TRP A 213 17.39 5.49 19.69
CA TRP A 213 18.33 6.05 20.69
C TRP A 213 17.91 5.79 22.13
N LYS A 214 16.64 5.42 22.36
CA LYS A 214 16.10 5.36 23.72
C LYS A 214 15.04 4.27 23.88
N ILE A 215 15.20 3.49 24.93
CA ILE A 215 14.17 2.57 25.43
C ILE A 215 13.00 3.38 26.01
N LYS A 216 11.80 3.15 25.49
CA LYS A 216 10.55 3.85 25.84
C LYS A 216 9.51 2.86 26.37
N ASN A 217 8.46 3.41 27.00
CA ASN A 217 7.30 2.60 27.39
C ASN A 217 6.63 2.01 26.14
N GLY A 218 6.30 0.72 26.19
CA GLY A 218 5.63 0.00 25.12
C GLY A 218 6.56 -0.64 24.09
N ASP A 219 7.88 -0.50 24.24
CA ASP A 219 8.88 -1.29 23.49
C ASP A 219 8.80 -2.76 23.89
N TYR A 220 9.08 -3.67 22.96
CA TYR A 220 8.95 -5.11 23.22
C TYR A 220 10.27 -5.70 23.70
N VAL A 221 10.22 -6.55 24.72
CA VAL A 221 11.41 -7.15 25.35
C VAL A 221 11.42 -8.66 25.14
N TYR A 222 12.54 -9.15 24.65
CA TYR A 222 12.79 -10.56 24.37
C TYR A 222 14.07 -11.03 25.05
N ILE A 223 14.03 -12.26 25.54
CA ILE A 223 15.17 -12.99 26.07
C ILE A 223 15.13 -14.39 25.48
N LEU A 224 16.24 -14.86 24.89
CA LEU A 224 16.32 -16.17 24.23
C LEU A 224 15.19 -16.36 23.19
N GLY A 225 14.86 -15.30 22.45
CA GLY A 225 13.79 -15.29 21.44
C GLY A 225 12.36 -15.22 21.98
N ASN A 226 12.16 -15.33 23.31
CA ASN A 226 10.82 -15.35 23.90
C ASN A 226 10.46 -13.98 24.51
N PRO A 227 9.19 -13.53 24.37
CA PRO A 227 8.71 -12.35 25.07
C PRO A 227 8.90 -12.50 26.57
N VAL A 228 9.42 -11.47 27.23
CA VAL A 228 9.65 -11.51 28.67
C VAL A 228 8.34 -11.30 29.43
N GLU A 229 7.99 -12.23 30.32
CA GLU A 229 6.86 -12.06 31.23
C GLU A 229 7.04 -10.86 32.18
N THR A 230 5.98 -10.54 32.93
CA THR A 230 6.00 -9.44 33.91
C THR A 230 7.10 -9.65 34.94
N SER A 231 8.14 -8.82 34.89
CA SER A 231 9.36 -9.00 35.69
C SER A 231 10.18 -7.71 35.81
N ILE A 232 11.11 -7.70 36.75
CA ILE A 232 12.12 -6.64 36.90
C ILE A 232 13.47 -7.24 36.54
N ILE A 233 14.06 -6.77 35.46
CA ILE A 233 15.31 -7.30 34.91
C ILE A 233 16.46 -6.39 35.37
N ASN A 234 17.52 -6.99 35.92
CA ASN A 234 18.79 -6.30 36.10
C ASN A 234 19.31 -5.90 34.71
N PHE A 235 19.24 -4.61 34.36
CA PHE A 235 19.53 -4.14 33.01
C PHE A 235 20.95 -3.60 32.89
N SER A 236 21.41 -2.84 33.89
CA SER A 236 22.78 -2.38 34.00
C SER A 236 23.18 -2.19 35.47
N ASN A 237 24.44 -1.84 35.71
CA ASN A 237 24.94 -1.59 37.07
C ASN A 237 24.12 -0.54 37.84
N SER A 238 23.48 0.41 37.14
CA SER A 238 22.72 1.49 37.76
C SER A 238 21.20 1.43 37.54
N LYS A 239 20.70 0.55 36.65
CA LYS A 239 19.29 0.53 36.24
C LYS A 239 18.70 -0.88 36.21
N ASN A 240 17.41 -0.95 36.55
CA ASN A 240 16.54 -2.09 36.31
C ASN A 240 15.59 -1.76 35.15
N LEU A 241 15.26 -2.76 34.32
CA LEU A 241 14.23 -2.69 33.30
C LEU A 241 12.95 -3.34 33.84
N VAL A 242 11.89 -2.55 33.97
CA VAL A 242 10.59 -3.04 34.42
C VAL A 242 9.78 -3.43 33.20
N VAL A 243 9.40 -4.70 33.11
CA VAL A 243 8.66 -5.29 31.99
C VAL A 243 7.32 -5.80 32.49
N ARG A 244 6.27 -5.60 31.70
CA ARG A 244 4.94 -6.17 31.90
C ARG A 244 4.43 -6.72 30.58
N GLU A 245 4.03 -8.00 30.57
CA GLU A 245 3.44 -8.65 29.39
C GLU A 245 4.28 -8.44 28.11
N GLY A 246 5.59 -8.69 28.18
CA GLY A 246 6.51 -8.52 27.05
C GLY A 246 6.87 -7.08 26.70
N LYS A 247 6.38 -6.08 27.43
CA LYS A 247 6.57 -4.67 27.12
C LYS A 247 7.31 -3.91 28.21
N VAL A 248 8.18 -3.00 27.81
CA VAL A 248 8.83 -2.05 28.71
C VAL A 248 7.78 -1.15 29.35
N VAL A 249 7.79 -1.08 30.67
CA VAL A 249 7.03 -0.08 31.44
C VAL A 249 7.92 1.14 31.70
N ARG A 250 9.14 0.90 32.20
CA ARG A 250 10.15 1.95 32.48
C ARG A 250 11.53 1.37 32.74
N LEU A 251 12.55 2.23 32.60
CA LEU A 251 13.87 2.05 33.20
C LEU A 251 13.92 2.73 34.57
N GLU A 252 14.33 2.00 35.58
CA GLU A 252 14.31 2.43 36.98
C GLU A 252 15.71 2.44 37.59
N ARG A 253 16.09 3.51 38.30
CA ARG A 253 17.40 3.57 38.97
C ARG A 253 17.41 2.68 40.22
N LYS A 254 18.51 1.93 40.41
CA LYS A 254 18.71 1.05 41.57
C LYS A 254 18.92 1.81 42.88
N ASN A 255 19.67 2.93 42.83
CA ASN A 255 20.00 3.70 44.03
C ASN A 255 18.76 4.51 44.53
N PRO A 256 18.29 4.29 45.78
CA PRO A 256 17.10 4.93 46.33
C PRO A 256 17.15 6.47 46.33
N PHE A 257 18.31 7.07 46.65
CA PHE A 257 18.47 8.53 46.68
C PHE A 257 18.33 9.14 45.28
N THR A 258 18.93 8.49 44.28
CA THR A 258 18.80 8.92 42.88
C THR A 258 17.41 8.68 42.30
N ARG A 259 16.68 7.70 42.83
CA ARG A 259 15.27 7.40 42.50
C ARG A 259 14.34 8.46 43.09
N TRP A 260 14.54 8.86 44.35
CA TRP A 260 13.81 9.95 45.01
C TRP A 260 14.00 11.29 44.28
N LEU A 261 15.24 11.67 43.97
CA LEU A 261 15.53 12.87 43.18
C LEU A 261 14.80 12.85 41.83
N SER A 262 14.85 11.74 41.08
CA SER A 262 14.18 11.67 39.78
C SER A 262 12.66 11.83 39.83
N LYS A 263 12.01 11.42 40.93
CA LYS A 263 10.58 11.64 41.17
C LYS A 263 10.30 13.11 41.51
N PHE A 264 11.14 13.70 42.36
CA PHE A 264 11.04 15.10 42.77
C PHE A 264 11.20 16.05 41.56
N TRP A 265 12.20 15.83 40.71
CA TRP A 265 12.46 16.63 39.51
C TRP A 265 11.33 16.56 38.46
N LYS A 266 10.67 15.40 38.30
CA LYS A 266 9.48 15.29 37.42
C LYS A 266 8.27 16.04 37.97
N GLN A 267 8.13 16.10 39.29
CA GLN A 267 7.01 16.76 39.96
C GLN A 267 7.18 18.29 40.00
N THR A 268 8.42 18.78 40.06
CA THR A 268 8.71 20.23 40.12
C THR A 268 8.85 20.89 38.75
N TRP A 269 9.25 20.18 37.70
CA TRP A 269 9.46 20.75 36.36
C TRP A 269 8.52 20.22 35.27
N GLY A 270 7.64 19.27 35.58
CA GLY A 270 6.58 18.81 34.67
C GLY A 270 5.51 19.85 34.35
N TYR A 271 5.55 21.02 34.99
CA TYR A 271 4.64 22.15 34.77
C TYR A 271 5.13 23.18 33.74
N TYR A 272 6.33 23.01 33.16
CA TYR A 272 6.93 24.01 32.26
C TYR A 272 7.04 23.61 30.79
N TYR A 273 6.51 22.45 30.39
CA TYR A 273 6.43 22.06 28.98
C TYR A 273 5.15 21.25 28.72
N GLU A 274 4.03 21.95 28.54
CA GLU A 274 2.94 21.56 27.63
C GLU A 274 2.99 22.47 26.39
#